data_AF-A0A257SSG6-F1
#
_entry.id   AF-A0A257SSG6-F1
#
_cell.length_a   1.000
_cell.length_b   1.000
_cell.length_c   1.000
_cell.angle_alpha   90.00
_cell.angle_beta   90.00
_cell.angle_gamma   90.00
#
_symmetry.space_group_name_H-M   'P 1'
#
loop_
_entity.id
_entity.type
_entity.pdbx_description
1 polymer ?
#
loop_
_entity_poly.entity_id
_entity_poly.type
_entity_poly.pdbx_seq_one_letter_code
_entity_poly.pdbx_strand_id
1 'polypeptide(L)'
;MLLFTGDGVGDVNGSFVLARLAAFLHFCAQADSATSLRLREPVVIFPAGAGSHPTRALAAGIPYRIRIRSPDPGLEELPQVRLYGPADDERADACLFGLPAVVEYPPIQPDGNPRFEIILGSAGRLHKGYCERLFRSLVAFLLRASVLEGESLSEDEEDDLHYFTAERERRASAGVAGILIALHEPGAWVQAGETLGDIYDRYDGGVRESIPALVSGLLTGVRCSGLVDRGDPLFCIQPRPPQSAGRGTGRR
;
A
#
# COMPACT_ATOMS: atom_id res chain seq x y z
N MET A 1 8.17 -21.05 -2.04
CA MET A 1 9.04 -20.31 -1.08
C MET A 1 8.81 -18.82 -1.25
N LEU A 2 8.59 -18.09 -0.14
CA LEU A 2 8.29 -16.66 -0.14
C LEU A 2 9.36 -15.87 0.62
N LEU A 3 9.61 -14.64 0.19
CA LEU A 3 10.52 -13.70 0.83
C LEU A 3 9.79 -12.39 1.14
N PHE A 4 9.71 -12.03 2.42
CA PHE A 4 9.27 -10.72 2.88
C PHE A 4 10.45 -9.87 3.33
N THR A 5 10.46 -8.60 2.94
CA THR A 5 11.51 -7.65 3.31
C THR A 5 10.90 -6.34 3.77
N GLY A 6 11.39 -5.77 4.87
CA GLY A 6 11.11 -4.40 5.27
C GLY A 6 12.11 -3.42 4.65
N ASP A 7 11.71 -2.16 4.55
CA ASP A 7 12.61 -1.05 4.18
C ASP A 7 13.28 -0.45 5.40
N GLY A 8 14.46 0.16 5.27
CA GLY A 8 15.44 0.41 6.34
C GLY A 8 14.99 1.23 7.57
N VAL A 9 15.95 1.96 8.15
CA VAL A 9 15.71 2.69 9.42
C VAL A 9 14.64 3.77 9.20
N GLY A 10 13.50 3.65 9.87
CA GLY A 10 12.39 4.61 9.82
C GLY A 10 11.03 4.01 9.42
N ASP A 11 11.01 2.82 8.82
CA ASP A 11 9.77 2.10 8.50
C ASP A 11 9.27 1.27 9.69
N VAL A 12 8.70 1.97 10.67
CA VAL A 12 8.12 1.35 11.86
C VAL A 12 6.88 0.50 11.55
N ASN A 13 6.15 0.82 10.47
CA ASN A 13 4.94 0.10 10.06
C ASN A 13 5.31 -1.27 9.48
N GLY A 14 6.21 -1.31 8.50
CA GLY A 14 6.70 -2.57 7.93
C GLY A 14 7.38 -3.45 8.96
N SER A 15 8.24 -2.86 9.82
CA SER A 15 8.88 -3.57 10.93
C SER A 15 7.87 -4.28 11.84
N PHE A 16 6.84 -3.56 12.26
CA PHE A 16 5.80 -4.08 13.16
C PHE A 16 5.00 -5.21 12.52
N VAL A 17 4.56 -5.03 11.26
CA VAL A 17 3.79 -6.05 10.53
C VAL A 17 4.62 -7.31 10.31
N LEU A 18 5.88 -7.17 9.88
CA LEU A 18 6.76 -8.32 9.63
C LEU A 18 7.10 -9.08 10.91
N ALA A 19 7.32 -8.39 12.02
CA ALA A 19 7.55 -9.04 13.32
C ALA A 19 6.32 -9.87 13.76
N ARG A 20 5.10 -9.30 13.61
CA ARG A 20 3.85 -10.01 13.90
C ARG A 20 3.63 -11.20 12.97
N LEU A 21 3.89 -11.03 11.68
CA LEU A 21 3.77 -12.11 10.70
C LEU A 21 4.76 -13.24 11.02
N ALA A 22 6.01 -12.92 11.37
CA ALA A 22 7.01 -13.92 11.74
C ALA A 22 6.58 -14.73 12.98
N ALA A 23 6.08 -14.07 14.02
CA ALA A 23 5.57 -14.74 15.21
C ALA A 23 4.36 -15.66 14.88
N PHE A 24 3.43 -15.18 14.05
CA PHE A 24 2.29 -15.95 13.60
C PHE A 24 2.68 -17.19 12.78
N LEU A 25 3.56 -17.03 11.80
CA LEU A 25 4.02 -18.16 10.97
C LEU A 25 4.85 -19.16 11.76
N HIS A 26 5.63 -18.70 12.74
CA HIS A 26 6.36 -19.59 13.65
C HIS A 26 5.42 -20.46 14.48
N PHE A 27 4.28 -19.90 14.92
CA PHE A 27 3.21 -20.66 15.56
C PHE A 27 2.59 -21.68 14.59
N CYS A 28 2.24 -21.27 13.36
CA CYS A 28 1.70 -22.18 12.34
C CYS A 28 2.66 -23.28 11.87
N ALA A 29 3.97 -23.08 12.04
CA ALA A 29 4.99 -24.08 11.72
C ALA A 29 5.14 -25.15 12.83
N GLN A 30 4.75 -24.82 14.07
CA GLN A 30 4.77 -25.72 15.23
C GLN A 30 3.41 -26.36 15.52
N ALA A 31 2.36 -25.86 14.88
CA ALA A 31 1.01 -26.37 14.95
C ALA A 31 0.95 -27.86 14.57
N ASP A 32 0.46 -28.69 15.50
CA ASP A 32 0.07 -30.08 15.21
C ASP A 32 -1.20 -30.10 14.35
N SER A 33 -1.55 -31.28 13.83
CA SER A 33 -2.72 -31.50 12.95
C SER A 33 -4.07 -31.09 13.54
N ALA A 34 -4.14 -30.71 14.82
CA ALA A 34 -5.35 -30.23 15.49
C ALA A 34 -5.58 -28.71 15.37
N THR A 35 -4.62 -27.95 14.83
CA THR A 35 -4.72 -26.50 14.65
C THR A 35 -5.30 -26.17 13.28
N SER A 36 -6.17 -25.16 13.19
CA SER A 36 -6.87 -24.84 11.94
C SER A 36 -6.00 -24.30 10.82
N LEU A 37 -4.77 -23.82 11.12
CA LEU A 37 -3.85 -23.25 10.13
C LEU A 37 -2.46 -23.92 10.20
N ARG A 38 -1.94 -24.31 9.03
CA ARG A 38 -0.63 -24.99 8.88
C ARG A 38 0.22 -24.38 7.78
N LEU A 39 1.51 -24.19 8.05
CA LEU A 39 2.48 -23.74 7.04
C LEU A 39 2.87 -24.87 6.08
N ARG A 40 2.67 -24.66 4.78
CA ARG A 40 2.98 -25.61 3.70
C ARG A 40 4.27 -25.31 2.97
N GLU A 41 4.58 -24.03 2.79
CA GLU A 41 5.82 -23.60 2.14
C GLU A 41 6.72 -22.80 3.07
N PRO A 42 8.05 -22.86 2.89
CA PRO A 42 8.97 -22.03 3.64
C PRO A 42 8.75 -20.54 3.32
N VAL A 43 8.70 -19.73 4.36
CA VAL A 43 8.62 -18.27 4.31
C VAL A 43 9.84 -17.70 5.01
N VAL A 44 10.55 -16.80 4.33
CA VAL A 44 11.70 -16.08 4.87
C VAL A 44 11.30 -14.63 5.10
N ILE A 45 11.56 -14.11 6.30
CA ILE A 45 11.22 -12.73 6.67
C ILE A 45 12.48 -12.00 7.11
N PHE A 46 12.76 -10.87 6.46
CA PHE A 46 13.79 -9.91 6.87
C PHE A 46 13.10 -8.63 7.35
N PRO A 47 12.85 -8.47 8.65
CA PRO A 47 12.32 -7.23 9.17
C PRO A 47 13.35 -6.11 8.97
N ALA A 48 12.84 -4.90 8.79
CA ALA A 48 13.64 -3.70 8.69
C ALA A 48 14.51 -3.46 9.94
N GLY A 49 15.71 -2.91 9.75
CA GLY A 49 16.64 -2.57 10.85
C GLY A 49 17.69 -3.63 11.18
N ALA A 50 17.63 -4.83 10.61
CA ALA A 50 18.78 -5.72 10.56
C ALA A 50 19.69 -5.28 9.41
N GLY A 51 20.94 -4.91 9.70
CA GLY A 51 21.92 -4.29 8.78
C GLY A 51 22.36 -5.09 7.56
N SER A 52 21.48 -5.90 6.97
CA SER A 52 21.67 -6.58 5.69
C SER A 52 20.30 -6.78 5.03
N HIS A 53 20.02 -6.05 3.96
CA HIS A 53 19.03 -6.54 2.99
C HIS A 53 19.49 -7.92 2.50
N PRO A 54 18.56 -8.85 2.21
CA PRO A 54 18.94 -10.13 1.63
C PRO A 54 19.79 -9.84 0.38
N THR A 55 20.96 -10.48 0.30
CA THR A 55 21.83 -10.31 -0.86
C THR A 55 21.04 -10.68 -2.11
N ARG A 56 21.32 -10.02 -3.23
CA ARG A 56 20.69 -10.34 -4.52
C ARG A 56 20.77 -11.84 -4.86
N ALA A 57 21.81 -12.52 -4.37
CA ALA A 57 21.97 -13.97 -4.47
C ALA A 57 20.95 -14.78 -3.66
N LEU A 58 20.58 -14.35 -2.43
CA LEU A 58 19.56 -15.02 -1.63
C LEU A 58 18.15 -14.82 -2.22
N ALA A 59 17.90 -13.66 -2.81
CA ALA A 59 16.63 -13.36 -3.47
C ALA A 59 16.51 -14.04 -4.86
N ALA A 60 17.62 -14.51 -5.43
CA ALA A 60 17.62 -15.16 -6.74
C ALA A 60 16.88 -16.50 -6.67
N GLY A 61 15.90 -16.70 -7.56
CA GLY A 61 15.09 -17.93 -7.62
C GLY A 61 13.91 -17.99 -6.66
N ILE A 62 13.66 -16.96 -5.84
CA ILE A 62 12.44 -16.88 -5.04
C ILE A 62 11.32 -16.24 -5.89
N PRO A 63 10.22 -16.96 -6.19
CA PRO A 63 9.17 -16.47 -7.08
C PRO A 63 8.40 -15.30 -6.47
N TYR A 64 8.17 -15.35 -5.16
CA TYR A 64 7.40 -14.35 -4.42
C TYR A 64 8.31 -13.52 -3.52
N ARG A 65 8.64 -12.31 -4.00
CA ARG A 65 9.46 -11.34 -3.28
C ARG A 65 8.58 -10.13 -2.95
N ILE A 66 8.22 -10.00 -1.69
CA ILE A 66 7.32 -8.96 -1.19
C ILE A 66 8.14 -7.98 -0.38
N ARG A 67 8.15 -6.71 -0.79
CA ARG A 67 8.76 -5.63 -0.03
C ARG A 67 7.66 -4.83 0.65
N ILE A 68 7.84 -4.49 1.92
CA ILE A 68 6.97 -3.59 2.66
C ILE A 68 7.79 -2.36 3.00
N ARG A 69 7.26 -1.17 2.68
CA ARG A 69 7.94 0.09 2.98
C ARG A 69 6.98 1.23 3.30
N SER A 70 7.52 2.27 3.92
CA SER A 70 6.85 3.56 4.04
C SER A 70 6.85 4.33 2.70
N PRO A 71 5.88 5.24 2.47
CA PRO A 71 5.84 6.06 1.27
C PRO A 71 6.96 7.12 1.22
N ASP A 72 6.91 7.96 0.19
CA ASP A 72 7.82 9.10 0.07
C ASP A 72 7.76 10.01 1.32
N PRO A 73 8.88 10.61 1.75
CA PRO A 73 8.91 11.42 2.97
C PRO A 73 7.85 12.53 3.00
N GLY A 74 7.17 12.65 4.14
CA GLY A 74 6.14 13.67 4.35
C GLY A 74 4.73 13.27 3.90
N LEU A 75 4.56 12.12 3.25
CA LEU A 75 3.23 11.58 2.94
C LEU A 75 2.83 10.48 3.92
N GLU A 76 1.54 10.42 4.21
CA GLU A 76 0.84 9.24 4.70
C GLU A 76 0.08 8.61 3.52
N GLU A 77 0.31 7.33 3.25
CA GLU A 77 -0.39 6.59 2.20
C GLU A 77 -1.19 5.42 2.77
N LEU A 78 -2.35 5.15 2.17
CA LEU A 78 -3.15 3.97 2.51
C LEU A 78 -2.43 2.67 2.10
N PRO A 79 -2.71 1.52 2.77
CA PRO A 79 -2.13 0.23 2.39
C PRO A 79 -2.43 -0.14 0.95
N GLN A 80 -1.41 -0.30 0.12
CA GLN A 80 -1.59 -0.62 -1.31
C GLN A 80 -0.46 -1.47 -1.87
N VAL A 81 -0.76 -2.22 -2.93
CA VAL A 81 0.22 -2.98 -3.72
C VAL A 81 0.68 -2.13 -4.91
N ARG A 82 1.97 -2.10 -5.17
CA ARG A 82 2.60 -1.52 -6.35
C ARG A 82 3.29 -2.63 -7.16
N LEU A 83 3.06 -2.60 -8.46
CA LEU A 83 3.65 -3.50 -9.45
C LEU A 83 4.49 -2.68 -10.43
N TYR A 84 5.56 -3.26 -10.98
CA TYR A 84 6.44 -2.58 -11.94
C TYR A 84 6.63 -3.44 -13.20
N GLY A 85 5.87 -3.13 -14.26
CA GLY A 85 5.82 -3.93 -15.48
C GLY A 85 5.38 -5.38 -15.28
N PRO A 86 4.25 -5.64 -14.58
CA PRO A 86 3.85 -7.00 -14.21
C PRO A 86 3.44 -7.87 -15.40
N ALA A 87 3.64 -9.18 -15.25
CA ALA A 87 2.99 -10.21 -16.07
C ALA A 87 1.54 -10.45 -15.61
N ASP A 88 0.73 -11.15 -16.42
CA ASP A 88 -0.70 -11.36 -16.14
C ASP A 88 -0.96 -12.16 -14.87
N ASP A 89 -0.11 -13.14 -14.55
CA ASP A 89 -0.16 -13.89 -13.30
C ASP A 89 0.16 -12.99 -12.10
N GLU A 90 1.13 -12.10 -12.23
CA GLU A 90 1.48 -11.12 -11.19
C GLU A 90 0.33 -10.15 -10.91
N ARG A 91 -0.42 -9.74 -11.94
CA ARG A 91 -1.63 -8.91 -11.76
C ARG A 91 -2.70 -9.67 -10.98
N ALA A 92 -2.94 -10.93 -11.31
CA ALA A 92 -3.93 -11.76 -10.61
C ALA A 92 -3.54 -12.00 -9.14
N ASP A 93 -2.27 -12.32 -8.90
CA ASP A 93 -1.72 -12.52 -7.56
C ASP A 93 -1.78 -11.26 -6.70
N ALA A 94 -1.58 -10.07 -7.29
CA ALA A 94 -1.66 -8.80 -6.60
C ALA A 94 -3.06 -8.54 -6.00
N CYS A 95 -4.10 -8.99 -6.69
CA CYS A 95 -5.47 -8.88 -6.21
C CYS A 95 -5.73 -9.80 -5.00
N LEU A 96 -4.97 -10.90 -4.84
CA LEU A 96 -5.14 -11.82 -3.70
C LEU A 96 -4.77 -11.20 -2.36
N PHE A 97 -4.01 -10.10 -2.35
CA PHE A 97 -3.74 -9.34 -1.13
C PHE A 97 -5.01 -8.70 -0.55
N GLY A 98 -5.99 -8.32 -1.37
CA GLY A 98 -7.20 -7.64 -0.90
C GLY A 98 -6.94 -6.27 -0.25
N LEU A 99 -5.85 -5.60 -0.63
CA LEU A 99 -5.59 -4.22 -0.21
C LEU A 99 -6.46 -3.24 -1.03
N PRO A 100 -6.85 -2.07 -0.49
CA PRO A 100 -7.73 -1.12 -1.19
C PRO A 100 -7.28 -0.69 -2.60
N ALA A 101 -5.98 -0.73 -2.88
CA ALA A 101 -5.45 -0.36 -4.18
C ALA A 101 -4.33 -1.30 -4.64
N VAL A 102 -4.38 -1.64 -5.93
CA VAL A 102 -3.27 -2.20 -6.71
C VAL A 102 -2.92 -1.18 -7.80
N VAL A 103 -1.67 -0.74 -7.84
CA VAL A 103 -1.20 0.31 -8.75
C VAL A 103 -0.06 -0.21 -9.62
N GLU A 104 -0.28 -0.23 -10.93
CA GLU A 104 0.70 -0.68 -11.92
C GLU A 104 1.56 0.49 -12.43
N TYR A 105 2.86 0.41 -12.23
CA TYR A 105 3.87 1.33 -12.73
C TYR A 105 4.59 0.75 -13.95
N PRO A 106 5.13 1.60 -14.83
CA PRO A 106 6.04 1.17 -15.89
C PRO A 106 7.22 0.37 -15.34
N PRO A 107 7.80 -0.55 -16.14
CA PRO A 107 8.96 -1.34 -15.71
C PRO A 107 10.14 -0.43 -15.38
N ILE A 108 10.76 -0.69 -14.23
CA ILE A 108 12.07 -0.13 -13.86
C ILE A 108 13.15 -1.08 -14.37
N GLN A 109 14.21 -0.57 -15.03
CA GLN A 109 15.32 -1.38 -15.59
C GLN A 109 15.95 -2.32 -14.52
N PRO A 110 16.42 -3.52 -14.91
CA PRO A 110 16.44 -4.69 -14.02
C PRO A 110 17.73 -4.71 -13.20
N ASP A 111 17.69 -5.05 -11.91
CA ASP A 111 17.59 -6.41 -11.43
C ASP A 111 17.30 -6.45 -9.92
N GLY A 112 16.54 -7.44 -9.44
CA GLY A 112 16.33 -7.65 -8.00
C GLY A 112 15.13 -6.90 -7.40
N ASN A 113 14.30 -6.28 -8.25
CA ASN A 113 13.04 -5.68 -7.82
C ASN A 113 12.11 -6.73 -7.19
N PRO A 114 11.35 -6.36 -6.16
CA PRO A 114 10.35 -7.24 -5.60
C PRO A 114 9.27 -7.52 -6.65
N ARG A 115 8.63 -8.70 -6.55
CA ARG A 115 7.43 -9.01 -7.33
C ARG A 115 6.27 -8.11 -6.90
N PHE A 116 6.18 -7.84 -5.59
CA PHE A 116 5.19 -6.95 -5.00
C PHE A 116 5.85 -5.95 -4.06
N GLU A 117 5.57 -4.66 -4.24
CA GLU A 117 5.90 -3.64 -3.26
C GLU A 117 4.63 -3.18 -2.55
N ILE A 118 4.61 -3.24 -1.23
CA ILE A 118 3.49 -2.81 -0.40
C ILE A 118 3.89 -1.51 0.29
N ILE A 119 3.06 -0.49 0.11
CA ILE A 119 3.21 0.81 0.76
C ILE A 119 2.16 0.93 1.86
N LEU A 120 2.53 1.50 3.01
CA LEU A 120 1.57 1.87 4.06
C LEU A 120 2.08 2.97 4.99
N GLY A 121 1.12 3.76 5.50
CA GLY A 121 1.35 4.70 6.58
C GLY A 121 2.27 5.83 6.21
N SER A 122 3.08 6.29 7.15
CA SER A 122 4.10 7.30 6.94
C SER A 122 5.37 6.88 7.70
N ALA A 123 6.52 7.37 7.24
CA ALA A 123 7.77 7.16 7.95
C ALA A 123 7.69 7.73 9.38
N GLY A 124 8.28 7.03 10.35
CA GLY A 124 8.39 7.50 11.74
C GLY A 124 7.11 7.48 12.58
N ARG A 125 5.96 7.09 12.03
CA ARG A 125 4.68 6.99 12.76
C ARG A 125 4.04 5.62 12.57
N LEU A 126 3.66 4.98 13.67
CA LEU A 126 2.95 3.71 13.66
C LEU A 126 1.45 3.92 13.41
N HIS A 127 0.94 3.37 12.31
CA HIS A 127 -0.48 3.39 11.96
C HIS A 127 -1.11 2.05 12.30
N LYS A 128 -1.64 1.90 13.52
CA LYS A 128 -2.19 0.64 14.02
C LYS A 128 -3.25 0.04 13.08
N GLY A 129 -4.20 0.85 12.59
CA GLY A 129 -5.25 0.38 11.69
C GLY A 129 -4.71 -0.14 10.35
N TYR A 130 -3.76 0.56 9.74
CA TYR A 130 -3.08 0.11 8.53
C TYR A 130 -2.27 -1.16 8.76
N CYS A 131 -1.57 -1.25 9.89
CA CYS A 131 -0.79 -2.44 10.25
C CYS A 131 -1.69 -3.67 10.46
N GLU A 132 -2.84 -3.50 11.12
CA GLU A 132 -3.80 -4.59 11.34
C GLU A 132 -4.44 -5.05 10.04
N ARG A 133 -4.86 -4.11 9.18
CA ARG A 133 -5.36 -4.40 7.84
C ARG A 133 -4.31 -5.16 7.01
N LEU A 134 -3.08 -4.66 6.96
CA LEU A 134 -2.02 -5.31 6.20
C LEU A 134 -1.71 -6.70 6.74
N PHE A 135 -1.61 -6.88 8.07
CA PHE A 135 -1.41 -8.20 8.65
C PHE A 135 -2.49 -9.20 8.22
N ARG A 136 -3.78 -8.83 8.31
CA ARG A 136 -4.89 -9.68 7.86
C ARG A 136 -4.80 -10.00 6.37
N SER A 137 -4.49 -8.99 5.56
CA SER A 137 -4.30 -9.10 4.11
C SER A 137 -3.16 -10.05 3.74
N LEU A 138 -2.05 -10.01 4.47
CA LEU A 138 -0.93 -10.94 4.27
C LEU A 138 -1.30 -12.38 4.65
N VAL A 139 -2.05 -12.59 5.74
CA VAL A 139 -2.53 -13.93 6.10
C VAL A 139 -3.50 -14.47 5.03
N ALA A 140 -4.43 -13.64 4.57
CA ALA A 140 -5.37 -13.99 3.51
C ALA A 140 -4.65 -14.30 2.18
N PHE A 141 -3.66 -13.50 1.81
CA PHE A 141 -2.78 -13.77 0.67
C PHE A 141 -2.10 -15.13 0.80
N LEU A 142 -1.52 -15.45 1.96
CA LEU A 142 -0.83 -16.72 2.18
C LEU A 142 -1.77 -17.93 2.10
N LEU A 143 -3.03 -17.79 2.53
CA LEU A 143 -4.06 -18.82 2.36
C LEU A 143 -4.43 -19.01 0.88
N ARG A 144 -4.72 -17.90 0.18
CA ARG A 144 -5.09 -17.92 -1.25
C ARG A 144 -3.96 -18.41 -2.15
N ALA A 145 -2.71 -18.10 -1.79
CA ALA A 145 -1.50 -18.59 -2.45
C ALA A 145 -1.11 -20.03 -2.04
N SER A 146 -1.93 -20.71 -1.23
CA SER A 146 -1.69 -22.09 -0.74
C SER A 146 -0.37 -22.27 0.04
N VAL A 147 0.15 -21.18 0.63
CA VAL A 147 1.32 -21.19 1.51
C VAL A 147 0.93 -21.59 2.93
N LEU A 148 -0.26 -21.15 3.35
CA LEU A 148 -0.96 -21.62 4.52
C LEU A 148 -2.11 -22.53 4.09
N GLU A 149 -2.33 -23.61 4.83
CA GLU A 149 -3.51 -24.45 4.71
C GLU A 149 -4.40 -24.26 5.92
N GLY A 150 -5.71 -24.16 5.69
CA GLY A 150 -6.70 -24.06 6.75
C GLY A 150 -7.97 -23.36 6.31
N GLU A 151 -8.93 -23.23 7.23
CA GLU A 151 -10.17 -22.50 6.97
C GLU A 151 -9.90 -20.99 6.93
N SER A 152 -10.45 -20.33 5.92
CA SER A 152 -10.32 -18.89 5.73
C SER A 152 -10.91 -18.15 6.92
N LEU A 153 -10.27 -17.04 7.31
CA LEU A 153 -10.93 -16.02 8.13
C LEU A 153 -12.14 -15.51 7.33
N SER A 154 -13.29 -15.34 7.98
CA SER A 154 -14.56 -15.04 7.33
C SER A 154 -14.49 -13.83 6.39
N GLU A 155 -15.09 -13.99 5.21
CA GLU A 155 -15.18 -13.00 4.13
C GLU A 155 -16.25 -11.94 4.47
N ASP A 156 -16.02 -11.09 5.47
CA ASP A 156 -17.02 -10.09 5.88
C ASP A 156 -16.67 -8.64 5.45
N GLU A 157 -15.62 -8.42 4.66
CA GLU A 157 -15.37 -7.11 4.05
C GLU A 157 -15.46 -7.28 2.52
N GLU A 158 -16.58 -6.84 1.93
CA GLU A 158 -16.71 -6.69 0.48
C GLU A 158 -15.47 -5.96 -0.08
N ASP A 159 -14.87 -6.55 -1.10
CA ASP A 159 -13.64 -6.12 -1.76
C ASP A 159 -13.73 -4.67 -2.28
N ASP A 160 -13.37 -3.68 -1.46
CA ASP A 160 -13.09 -2.29 -1.90
C ASP A 160 -11.69 -2.20 -2.55
N LEU A 161 -11.31 -3.24 -3.28
CA LEU A 161 -10.08 -3.34 -4.05
C LEU A 161 -10.28 -2.63 -5.39
N HIS A 162 -9.40 -1.67 -5.70
CA HIS A 162 -9.39 -0.99 -6.99
C HIS A 162 -8.06 -1.16 -7.70
N TYR A 163 -8.11 -1.47 -9.00
CA TYR A 163 -6.93 -1.60 -9.84
C TYR A 163 -6.69 -0.32 -10.65
N PHE A 164 -5.47 0.21 -10.58
CA PHE A 164 -5.07 1.46 -11.22
C PHE A 164 -3.79 1.32 -12.04
N THR A 165 -3.61 2.27 -12.96
CA THR A 165 -2.37 2.45 -13.72
C THR A 165 -1.71 3.77 -13.30
N ALA A 166 -0.44 3.73 -12.91
CA ALA A 166 0.29 4.86 -12.36
C ALA A 166 0.50 6.03 -13.32
N GLU A 167 0.46 5.81 -14.64
CA GLU A 167 0.50 6.89 -15.65
C GLU A 167 -0.62 7.93 -15.43
N ARG A 168 -1.66 7.52 -14.71
CA ARG A 168 -2.82 8.34 -14.40
C ARG A 168 -2.75 8.97 -13.02
N GLU A 169 -1.81 8.59 -12.15
CA GLU A 169 -1.66 9.22 -10.83
C GLU A 169 -1.55 10.74 -10.98
N ARG A 170 -2.24 11.47 -10.13
CA ARG A 170 -2.19 12.93 -10.06
C ARG A 170 -1.72 13.35 -8.68
N ARG A 171 -0.63 14.11 -8.66
CA ARG A 171 -0.07 14.69 -7.44
C ARG A 171 -0.36 16.18 -7.40
N ALA A 172 -0.97 16.63 -6.31
CA ALA A 172 -1.04 18.05 -6.00
C ALA A 172 0.17 18.44 -5.16
N SER A 173 0.74 19.62 -5.43
CA SER A 173 1.88 20.17 -4.71
C SER A 173 1.56 21.59 -4.24
N ALA A 174 2.20 22.03 -3.16
CA ALA A 174 2.02 23.37 -2.63
C ALA A 174 2.49 24.45 -3.61
N GLY A 175 1.62 25.38 -3.99
CA GLY A 175 1.98 26.56 -4.75
C GLY A 175 2.69 27.61 -3.89
N VAL A 176 2.37 27.65 -2.59
CA VAL A 176 2.95 28.57 -1.60
C VAL A 176 3.39 27.85 -0.32
N ALA A 177 4.30 28.47 0.45
CA ALA A 177 4.67 27.95 1.76
C ALA A 177 3.67 28.40 2.85
N GLY A 178 3.40 27.52 3.82
CA GLY A 178 2.42 27.80 4.88
C GLY A 178 2.12 26.60 5.77
N ILE A 179 0.93 26.64 6.39
CA ILE A 179 0.39 25.56 7.22
C ILE A 179 -0.76 24.89 6.45
N LEU A 180 -0.59 23.65 6.04
CA LEU A 180 -1.63 22.83 5.43
C LEU A 180 -2.59 22.30 6.51
N ILE A 181 -3.89 22.48 6.26
CA ILE A 181 -4.96 21.71 6.89
C ILE A 181 -5.61 20.86 5.80
N ALA A 182 -5.40 19.55 5.85
CA ALA A 182 -6.08 18.60 4.97
C ALA A 182 -7.51 18.36 5.47
N LEU A 183 -8.47 18.29 4.55
CA LEU A 183 -9.89 18.04 4.84
C LEU A 183 -10.29 16.58 4.63
N HIS A 184 -9.43 15.80 3.99
CA HIS A 184 -9.66 14.38 3.68
C HIS A 184 -8.49 13.53 4.14
N GLU A 185 -8.79 12.27 4.49
CA GLU A 185 -7.82 11.25 4.85
C GLU A 185 -7.53 10.31 3.66
N PRO A 186 -6.38 9.62 3.65
CA PRO A 186 -6.14 8.56 2.67
C PRO A 186 -7.28 7.52 2.67
N GLY A 187 -7.75 7.14 1.49
CA GLY A 187 -8.88 6.23 1.28
C GLY A 187 -10.18 6.93 0.87
N ALA A 188 -10.25 8.26 0.96
CA ALA A 188 -11.42 9.01 0.51
C ALA A 188 -11.57 8.98 -1.02
N TRP A 189 -12.81 8.83 -1.50
CA TRP A 189 -13.17 9.10 -2.89
C TRP A 189 -13.54 10.57 -3.05
N VAL A 190 -12.82 11.29 -3.90
CA VAL A 190 -12.98 12.73 -4.12
C VAL A 190 -13.46 13.05 -5.53
N GLN A 191 -14.09 14.20 -5.72
CA GLN A 191 -14.52 14.72 -7.02
C GLN A 191 -13.58 15.80 -7.54
N ALA A 192 -13.37 15.86 -8.87
CA ALA A 192 -12.59 16.92 -9.49
C ALA A 192 -13.12 18.31 -9.08
N GLY A 193 -12.22 19.19 -8.62
CA GLY A 193 -12.55 20.52 -8.14
C GLY A 193 -12.96 20.60 -6.66
N GLU A 194 -13.20 19.47 -5.98
CA GLU A 194 -13.44 19.43 -4.53
C GLU A 194 -12.22 19.92 -3.76
N THR A 195 -12.42 20.74 -2.72
CA THR A 195 -11.30 21.24 -1.90
C THR A 195 -10.73 20.13 -1.03
N LEU A 196 -9.46 19.78 -1.24
CA LEU A 196 -8.75 18.76 -0.45
C LEU A 196 -8.13 19.31 0.83
N GLY A 197 -7.83 20.61 0.85
CA GLY A 197 -7.21 21.28 1.97
C GLY A 197 -6.89 22.73 1.67
N ASP A 198 -6.53 23.47 2.71
CA ASP A 198 -6.16 24.88 2.64
C ASP A 198 -4.77 25.09 3.24
N ILE A 199 -4.00 25.99 2.62
CA ILE A 199 -2.72 26.47 3.13
C ILE A 199 -2.91 27.86 3.74
N TYR A 200 -2.60 27.96 5.02
CA TYR A 200 -2.70 29.19 5.80
C TYR A 200 -1.33 29.87 5.93
N ASP A 201 -1.33 31.20 6.01
CA ASP A 201 -0.15 31.97 6.36
C ASP A 201 0.25 31.69 7.81
N ARG A 202 1.57 31.60 8.05
CA ARG A 202 2.15 31.26 9.36
C ARG A 202 2.05 32.39 10.38
N TYR A 203 1.82 33.63 9.93
CA TYR A 203 1.89 34.83 10.76
C TYR A 203 0.51 35.39 11.09
N ASP A 204 -0.38 35.50 10.11
CA ASP A 204 -1.71 36.09 10.29
C ASP A 204 -2.86 35.07 10.27
N GLY A 205 -2.59 33.81 9.91
CA GLY A 205 -3.60 32.77 9.82
C GLY A 205 -4.60 32.94 8.68
N GLY A 206 -4.32 33.81 7.70
CA GLY A 206 -5.14 33.96 6.50
C GLY A 206 -4.94 32.81 5.51
N VAL A 207 -6.00 32.43 4.79
CA VAL A 207 -5.90 31.43 3.70
C VAL A 207 -5.09 32.04 2.55
N ARG A 208 -4.05 31.33 2.11
CA ARG A 208 -3.21 31.72 0.98
C ARG A 208 -3.49 30.92 -0.29
N GLU A 209 -3.90 29.67 -0.13
CA GLU A 209 -4.14 28.75 -1.24
C GLU A 209 -5.15 27.70 -0.80
N SER A 210 -6.20 27.48 -1.61
CA SER A 210 -7.08 26.32 -1.48
C SER A 210 -6.69 25.28 -2.54
N ILE A 211 -6.54 24.03 -2.14
CA ILE A 211 -6.02 22.96 -2.98
C ILE A 211 -7.18 22.12 -3.52
N PRO A 212 -7.55 22.26 -4.81
CA PRO A 212 -8.61 21.44 -5.39
C PRO A 212 -8.09 20.05 -5.76
N ALA A 213 -8.98 19.07 -5.76
CA ALA A 213 -8.75 17.76 -6.35
C ALA A 213 -8.58 17.91 -7.86
N LEU A 214 -7.42 17.49 -8.38
CA LEU A 214 -7.08 17.63 -9.80
C LEU A 214 -7.96 16.76 -10.71
N VAL A 215 -8.53 15.69 -10.16
CA VAL A 215 -9.31 14.65 -10.85
C VAL A 215 -10.24 13.98 -9.83
N SER A 216 -11.35 13.39 -10.30
CA SER A 216 -12.15 12.48 -9.48
C SER A 216 -11.41 11.15 -9.32
N GLY A 217 -11.29 10.65 -8.09
CA GLY A 217 -10.50 9.45 -7.84
C GLY A 217 -10.37 9.08 -6.37
N LEU A 218 -9.56 8.05 -6.12
CA LEU A 218 -9.20 7.59 -4.79
C LEU A 218 -7.98 8.39 -4.30
N LEU A 219 -8.12 9.05 -3.16
CA LEU A 219 -7.02 9.75 -2.49
C LEU A 219 -6.11 8.72 -1.81
N THR A 220 -5.00 8.35 -2.45
CA THR A 220 -4.08 7.32 -1.93
C THR A 220 -3.04 7.86 -0.96
N GLY A 221 -2.77 9.17 -0.99
CA GLY A 221 -1.77 9.80 -0.14
C GLY A 221 -2.13 11.23 0.26
N VAL A 222 -1.79 11.59 1.50
CA VAL A 222 -2.01 12.91 2.11
C VAL A 222 -0.77 13.32 2.88
N ARG A 223 -0.37 14.59 2.78
CA ARG A 223 0.75 15.14 3.56
C ARG A 223 0.47 15.03 5.05
N CYS A 224 1.43 14.47 5.78
CA CYS A 224 1.33 14.27 7.23
C CYS A 224 1.97 15.41 8.06
N SER A 225 2.84 16.23 7.45
CA SER A 225 3.36 17.45 8.07
C SER A 225 2.47 18.65 7.75
N GLY A 226 2.01 19.35 8.78
CA GLY A 226 1.26 20.61 8.61
C GLY A 226 2.12 21.73 8.01
N LEU A 227 3.43 21.78 8.29
CA LEU A 227 4.31 22.75 7.64
C LEU A 227 4.71 22.27 6.25
N VAL A 228 4.47 23.14 5.26
CA VAL A 228 4.76 22.88 3.84
C VAL A 228 5.51 24.05 3.22
N ASP A 229 6.47 23.72 2.37
CA ASP A 229 7.14 24.67 1.49
C ASP A 229 6.64 24.53 0.05
N ARG A 230 6.86 25.55 -0.76
CA ARG A 230 6.47 25.53 -2.18
C ARG A 230 7.11 24.33 -2.88
N GLY A 231 6.29 23.56 -3.58
CA GLY A 231 6.69 22.35 -4.28
C GLY A 231 6.53 21.07 -3.47
N ASP A 232 6.28 21.14 -2.16
CA ASP A 232 6.04 19.95 -1.34
C ASP A 232 4.84 19.15 -1.88
N PRO A 233 4.93 17.81 -1.94
CA PRO A 233 3.80 16.97 -2.32
C PRO A 233 2.73 17.01 -1.23
N LEU A 234 1.47 17.25 -1.62
CA LEU A 234 0.34 17.40 -0.70
C LEU A 234 -0.62 16.22 -0.75
N PHE A 235 -1.01 15.82 -1.96
CA PHE A 235 -2.06 14.82 -2.18
C PHE A 235 -1.70 13.94 -3.37
N CYS A 236 -1.98 12.64 -3.28
CA CYS A 236 -1.86 11.68 -4.37
C CYS A 236 -3.24 11.10 -4.68
N ILE A 237 -3.69 11.23 -5.93
CA ILE A 237 -5.00 10.76 -6.38
C ILE A 237 -4.80 9.74 -7.51
N GLN A 238 -5.36 8.54 -7.33
CA GLN A 238 -5.53 7.58 -8.41
C GLN A 238 -6.88 7.84 -9.09
N PRO A 239 -6.92 8.25 -10.38
CA PRO A 239 -8.18 8.56 -11.03
C PRO A 239 -9.09 7.36 -11.06
N ARG A 240 -10.40 7.62 -10.96
CA ARG A 240 -11.41 6.58 -11.07
C ARG A 240 -11.19 5.80 -12.38
N PRO A 241 -11.16 4.45 -12.34
CA PRO A 241 -11.10 3.66 -13.55
C PRO A 241 -12.27 4.04 -14.45
N PRO A 242 -12.10 4.09 -15.79
CA PRO A 242 -13.23 4.28 -16.68
C PRO A 242 -14.25 3.19 -16.36
N GLN A 243 -15.47 3.58 -15.98
CA GLN A 243 -16.55 2.60 -15.83
C GLN A 243 -16.64 1.86 -17.16
N SER A 244 -16.39 0.55 -17.12
CA SER A 244 -16.68 -0.29 -18.27
C SER A 244 -18.15 -0.06 -18.57
N ALA A 245 -18.46 0.55 -19.72
CA ALA A 245 -19.83 0.79 -20.15
C ALA A 245 -20.60 -0.50 -19.88
N GLY A 246 -21.56 -0.41 -18.95
CA GLY A 246 -22.32 -1.58 -18.53
C GLY A 246 -22.78 -2.29 -19.78
N ARG A 247 -22.50 -3.60 -19.87
CA ARG A 247 -23.21 -4.46 -20.82
C ARG A 247 -24.67 -4.18 -20.57
N GLY A 248 -25.28 -3.39 -21.45
CA GLY A 248 -26.71 -3.27 -21.54
C GLY A 248 -27.22 -4.67 -21.72
N THR A 249 -27.73 -5.26 -20.66
CA THR A 249 -28.52 -6.47 -20.71
C THR A 249 -29.78 -6.10 -21.46
N GLY A 250 -29.70 -6.20 -22.78
CA GLY A 250 -30.88 -6.36 -23.61
C GLY A 250 -31.62 -7.61 -23.12
N ARG A 251 -32.88 -7.41 -22.74
CA ARG A 251 -34.03 -8.33 -22.70
C ARG A 251 -35.08 -7.63 -21.84
N ARG A 252 -36.33 -7.48 -22.25
CA ARG A 252 -37.07 -7.90 -23.44
C ARG A 252 -38.36 -7.09 -23.46
#